data_AF-A0A1H0ETP0-F1
#
_entry.id   AF-A0A1H0ETP0-F1
#
_cell.length_a   1.000
_cell.length_b   1.000
_cell.length_c   1.000
_cell.angle_alpha   90.00
_cell.angle_beta   90.00
_cell.angle_gamma   90.00
#
_symmetry.space_group_name_H-M   'P 1'
#
loop_
_entity.id
_entity.type
_entity.pdbx_description
1 polymer ?
#
loop_
_entity_poly.entity_id
_entity_poly.type
_entity_poly.pdbx_seq_one_letter_code
_entity_poly.pdbx_strand_id
1 'polypeptide(L)'
;MRTEAAVKFGLMRRFLLALGLVFGFVVFSAPAASAADNTRWQVEPCPAGTKALWLPRVDRVGTDLSCTTEEARSAAVEAAADSGSPTRVMNVVIAAAQQFADRSLTAESPCVLGAKGAVGEAIGTCVASR
;
A
#
# COMPACT_ATOMS: atom_id res chain seq x y z
N MET A 1 -40.62 22.79 -25.31
CA MET A 1 -39.22 22.38 -24.97
C MET A 1 -38.71 23.03 -23.67
N ARG A 2 -39.46 23.02 -22.56
CA ARG A 2 -39.01 23.62 -21.28
C ARG A 2 -39.06 22.66 -20.08
N THR A 3 -39.47 21.41 -20.30
CA THR A 3 -39.77 20.43 -19.23
C THR A 3 -38.69 19.35 -19.03
N GLU A 4 -37.82 19.11 -20.01
CA GLU A 4 -36.84 18.01 -19.92
C GLU A 4 -35.55 18.36 -19.16
N ALA A 5 -35.13 19.62 -19.17
CA ALA A 5 -33.89 20.06 -18.52
C ALA A 5 -34.00 20.07 -16.98
N ALA A 6 -35.18 20.41 -16.45
CA ALA A 6 -35.42 20.47 -15.00
C ALA A 6 -35.43 19.08 -14.34
N VAL A 7 -35.93 18.06 -15.05
CA VAL A 7 -35.96 16.67 -14.57
C VAL A 7 -34.55 16.09 -14.47
N LYS A 8 -33.68 16.35 -15.46
CA LYS A 8 -32.28 15.90 -15.47
C LYS A 8 -31.46 16.53 -14.34
N PHE A 9 -31.64 17.81 -14.05
CA PHE A 9 -30.94 18.49 -12.95
C PHE A 9 -31.37 18.00 -11.56
N GLY A 10 -32.65 17.74 -11.36
CA GLY A 10 -33.17 17.18 -10.10
C GLY A 10 -32.65 15.76 -9.82
N LEU A 11 -32.53 14.94 -10.86
CA LEU A 11 -31.99 13.57 -10.75
C LEU A 11 -30.47 13.57 -10.53
N MET A 12 -29.73 14.42 -11.25
CA MET A 12 -28.27 14.54 -11.09
C MET A 12 -27.88 15.02 -9.69
N ARG A 13 -28.62 15.99 -9.12
CA ARG A 13 -28.38 16.48 -7.76
C ARG A 13 -28.68 15.41 -6.69
N ARG A 14 -29.72 14.60 -6.89
CA ARG A 14 -30.03 13.47 -6.00
C ARG A 14 -28.98 12.37 -6.09
N PHE A 15 -28.44 12.11 -7.29
CA PHE A 15 -27.34 11.17 -7.49
C PHE A 15 -26.06 11.64 -6.81
N LEU A 16 -25.69 12.92 -6.93
CA LEU A 16 -24.51 13.48 -6.26
C LEU A 16 -24.65 13.47 -4.73
N LEU A 17 -25.84 13.73 -4.19
CA LEU A 17 -26.12 13.64 -2.76
C LEU A 17 -26.06 12.19 -2.26
N ALA A 18 -26.62 11.25 -3.02
CA ALA A 18 -26.55 9.82 -2.68
C ALA A 18 -25.09 9.32 -2.74
N LEU A 19 -24.32 9.74 -3.76
CA LEU A 19 -22.91 9.41 -3.90
C LEU A 19 -22.10 9.98 -2.73
N GLY A 20 -22.34 11.24 -2.34
CA GLY A 20 -21.71 11.87 -1.18
C GLY A 20 -22.04 11.16 0.14
N LEU A 21 -23.28 10.70 0.32
CA LEU A 21 -23.68 9.92 1.50
C LEU A 21 -23.03 8.53 1.53
N VAL A 22 -22.95 7.84 0.40
CA VAL A 22 -22.30 6.52 0.30
C VAL A 22 -20.80 6.63 0.56
N PHE A 23 -20.11 7.59 -0.06
CA PHE A 23 -18.69 7.84 0.21
C PHE A 23 -18.45 8.27 1.66
N GLY A 24 -19.30 9.12 2.23
CA GLY A 24 -19.21 9.52 3.63
C GLY A 24 -19.37 8.34 4.60
N PHE A 25 -20.28 7.41 4.31
CA PHE A 25 -20.49 6.22 5.14
C PHE A 25 -19.30 5.26 5.05
N VAL A 26 -18.73 5.05 3.85
CA VAL A 26 -17.57 4.17 3.65
C VAL A 26 -16.33 4.69 4.40
N VAL A 27 -16.08 6.01 4.41
CA VAL A 27 -14.98 6.62 5.17
C VAL A 27 -15.16 6.43 6.67
N PHE A 28 -16.40 6.48 7.18
CA PHE A 28 -16.68 6.38 8.61
C PHE A 28 -16.69 4.94 9.13
N SER A 29 -17.01 3.96 8.28
CA SER A 29 -17.11 2.54 8.66
C SER A 29 -15.86 1.71 8.39
N ALA A 30 -14.88 2.23 7.63
CA ALA A 30 -13.59 1.57 7.54
C ALA A 30 -12.93 1.69 8.92
N PRO A 31 -12.64 0.58 9.63
CA PRO A 31 -11.78 0.68 10.79
C PRO A 31 -10.49 1.32 10.28
N ALA A 32 -10.16 2.50 10.79
CA ALA A 32 -8.79 2.99 10.68
C ALA A 32 -7.93 1.81 11.10
N ALA A 33 -6.98 1.39 10.26
CA ALA A 33 -5.94 0.47 10.69
C ALA A 33 -5.29 1.15 11.89
N SER A 34 -5.80 0.84 13.06
CA SER A 34 -5.59 1.62 14.26
C SER A 34 -4.21 1.19 14.68
N ALA A 35 -3.24 2.06 14.46
CA ALA A 35 -1.94 1.87 15.06
C ALA A 35 -2.17 1.62 16.54
N ALA A 36 -1.79 0.43 17.00
CA ALA A 36 -2.17 0.00 18.33
C ALA A 36 -1.36 0.82 19.33
N ASP A 37 -2.02 1.31 20.38
CA ASP A 37 -1.34 1.93 21.51
C ASP A 37 -0.28 0.94 22.04
N ASN A 38 0.94 1.44 22.29
CA ASN A 38 2.11 0.65 22.71
C ASN A 38 2.70 -0.26 21.61
N THR A 39 2.88 0.26 20.40
CA THR A 39 3.68 -0.40 19.35
C THR A 39 4.90 0.41 18.96
N ARG A 40 5.93 -0.25 18.43
CA ARG A 40 7.11 0.40 17.82
C ARG A 40 7.67 -0.42 16.68
N TRP A 41 8.40 0.22 15.79
CA TRP A 41 9.20 -0.48 14.80
C TRP A 41 10.49 -1.02 15.44
N GLN A 42 10.68 -2.33 15.39
CA GLN A 42 12.00 -2.92 15.52
C GLN A 42 12.69 -2.86 14.16
N VAL A 43 13.73 -2.05 14.06
CA VAL A 43 14.45 -1.79 12.81
C VAL A 43 15.72 -2.64 12.77
N GLU A 44 15.84 -3.48 11.73
CA GLU A 44 17.00 -4.31 11.45
C GLU A 44 17.70 -3.79 10.19
N PRO A 45 18.95 -3.31 10.31
CA PRO A 45 19.67 -2.75 9.17
C PRO A 45 19.97 -3.84 8.13
N CYS A 46 19.85 -3.48 6.86
CA CYS A 46 20.27 -4.35 5.78
C CYS A 46 21.81 -4.43 5.67
N PRO A 47 22.36 -5.55 5.18
CA PRO A 47 23.79 -5.65 4.89
C PRO A 47 24.29 -4.53 3.98
N ALA A 48 25.56 -4.15 4.14
CA ALA A 48 26.17 -3.08 3.35
C ALA A 48 25.99 -3.31 1.83
N GLY A 49 25.58 -2.27 1.12
CA GLY A 49 25.29 -2.33 -0.32
C GLY A 49 23.90 -2.87 -0.67
N THR A 50 23.07 -3.20 0.32
CA THR A 50 21.67 -3.59 0.14
C THR A 50 20.74 -2.67 0.93
N LYS A 51 19.47 -2.63 0.54
CA LYS A 51 18.42 -1.89 1.24
C LYS A 51 17.12 -2.68 1.26
N ALA A 52 16.24 -2.35 2.19
CA ALA A 52 14.93 -2.98 2.30
C ALA A 52 14.03 -2.58 1.12
N LEU A 53 13.75 -3.55 0.24
CA LEU A 53 12.91 -3.35 -0.94
C LEU A 53 11.78 -4.38 -0.98
N TRP A 54 10.60 -3.92 -1.36
CA TRP A 54 9.49 -4.80 -1.72
C TRP A 54 9.72 -5.40 -3.11
N LEU A 55 9.69 -6.73 -3.16
CA LEU A 55 9.83 -7.53 -4.36
C LEU A 55 8.48 -8.17 -4.74
N PRO A 56 8.13 -8.21 -6.03
CA PRO A 56 6.96 -8.94 -6.50
C PRO A 56 7.16 -10.45 -6.29
N ARG A 57 6.16 -11.14 -5.74
CA ARG A 57 6.19 -12.61 -5.68
C ARG A 57 6.01 -13.22 -7.06
N VAL A 58 6.57 -14.42 -7.25
CA VAL A 58 6.51 -15.17 -8.51
C VAL A 58 5.51 -16.32 -8.49
N ASP A 59 5.27 -16.89 -7.31
CA ASP A 59 4.50 -18.12 -7.07
C ASP A 59 3.05 -17.85 -6.67
N ARG A 60 2.76 -16.67 -6.10
CA ARG A 60 1.45 -16.28 -5.59
C ARG A 60 1.24 -14.78 -5.67
N VAL A 61 -0.01 -14.35 -5.46
CA VAL A 61 -0.36 -12.93 -5.36
C VAL A 61 0.33 -12.32 -4.13
N GLY A 62 0.89 -11.13 -4.31
CA GLY A 62 1.51 -10.33 -3.26
C GLY A 62 3.00 -10.10 -3.46
N THR A 63 3.65 -9.75 -2.36
CA THR A 63 5.03 -9.25 -2.34
C THR A 63 5.81 -9.82 -1.17
N ASP A 64 7.12 -9.63 -1.22
CA ASP A 64 8.05 -9.94 -0.14
C ASP A 64 8.94 -8.74 0.14
N LEU A 65 9.15 -8.41 1.41
CA LEU A 65 10.15 -7.43 1.82
C LEU A 65 11.48 -8.13 2.08
N SER A 66 12.56 -7.66 1.46
CA SER A 66 13.89 -8.25 1.64
C SER A 66 15.01 -7.21 1.50
N CYS A 67 16.16 -7.50 2.09
CA CYS A 67 17.37 -6.74 1.85
C CYS A 67 17.96 -7.14 0.50
N THR A 68 17.96 -6.21 -0.45
CA THR A 68 18.42 -6.45 -1.82
C THR A 68 18.91 -5.14 -2.47
N THR A 69 19.28 -5.17 -3.74
CA THR A 69 19.71 -3.99 -4.49
C THR A 69 18.62 -3.50 -5.45
N GLU A 70 18.75 -2.25 -5.91
CA GLU A 70 17.82 -1.68 -6.89
C GLU A 70 17.88 -2.42 -8.23
N GLU A 71 19.06 -2.89 -8.60
CA GLU A 71 19.31 -3.66 -9.81
C GLU A 71 18.59 -5.00 -9.74
N ALA A 72 18.69 -5.71 -8.62
CA ALA A 72 17.97 -6.97 -8.39
C ALA A 72 16.45 -6.77 -8.38
N ARG A 73 15.96 -5.67 -7.77
CA ARG A 73 14.54 -5.31 -7.84
C ARG A 73 14.09 -5.04 -9.27
N SER A 74 14.88 -4.28 -10.02
CA SER A 74 14.57 -3.94 -11.42
C SER A 74 14.52 -5.18 -12.30
N ALA A 75 15.46 -6.12 -12.12
CA ALA A 75 15.45 -7.41 -12.79
C ALA A 75 14.20 -8.24 -12.44
N ALA A 76 13.73 -8.20 -11.18
CA ALA A 76 12.50 -8.88 -10.77
C ALA A 76 11.25 -8.27 -11.44
N VAL A 77 11.22 -6.95 -11.62
CA VAL A 77 10.16 -6.24 -12.32
C VAL A 77 10.15 -6.58 -13.81
N GLU A 78 11.31 -6.55 -14.46
CA GLU A 78 11.48 -6.92 -15.87
C GLU A 78 11.06 -8.37 -16.11
N ALA A 79 11.54 -9.30 -15.28
CA ALA A 79 11.15 -10.71 -15.35
C ALA A 79 9.65 -10.93 -15.14
N ALA A 80 8.96 -10.06 -14.37
CA ALA A 80 7.52 -10.12 -14.22
C ALA A 80 6.79 -9.60 -15.47
N ALA A 81 7.27 -8.52 -16.10
CA ALA A 81 6.74 -8.01 -17.35
C ALA A 81 6.89 -9.04 -18.50
N ASP A 82 8.07 -9.63 -18.64
CA ASP A 82 8.39 -10.60 -19.69
C ASP A 82 7.63 -11.92 -19.55
N SER A 83 7.11 -12.21 -18.35
CA SER A 83 6.39 -13.45 -18.08
C SER A 83 5.04 -13.58 -18.78
N GLY A 84 4.47 -12.46 -19.26
CA GLY A 84 3.11 -12.41 -19.79
C GLY A 84 2.01 -12.71 -18.77
N SER A 85 2.34 -12.90 -17.48
CA SER A 85 1.39 -13.20 -16.42
C SER A 85 0.78 -11.93 -15.84
N PRO A 86 -0.55 -11.71 -15.96
CA PRO A 86 -1.22 -10.55 -15.36
C PRO A 86 -1.02 -10.48 -13.84
N THR A 87 -1.00 -11.64 -13.17
CA THR A 87 -0.76 -11.72 -11.73
C THR A 87 0.63 -11.23 -11.34
N ARG A 88 1.67 -11.61 -12.09
CA ARG A 88 3.04 -11.17 -11.80
C ARG A 88 3.21 -9.66 -12.03
N VAL A 89 2.59 -9.12 -13.07
CA VAL A 89 2.56 -7.68 -13.32
C VAL A 89 1.80 -6.95 -12.19
N MET A 90 0.68 -7.50 -11.71
CA MET A 90 -0.03 -6.93 -10.56
C MET A 90 0.83 -6.90 -9.30
N ASN A 91 1.61 -7.95 -9.03
CA ASN A 91 2.52 -8.00 -7.90
C ASN A 91 3.60 -6.90 -7.95
N VAL A 92 4.06 -6.52 -9.16
CA VAL A 92 4.96 -5.36 -9.34
C VAL A 92 4.30 -4.07 -8.88
N VAL A 93 3.04 -3.86 -9.27
CA VAL A 93 2.29 -2.65 -8.89
C VAL A 93 2.09 -2.61 -7.37
N ILE A 94 1.76 -3.74 -6.74
CA ILE A 94 1.63 -3.83 -5.27
C ILE A 94 2.97 -3.53 -4.59
N ALA A 95 4.07 -4.07 -5.09
CA ALA A 95 5.40 -3.82 -4.54
C ALA A 95 5.79 -2.33 -4.63
N ALA A 96 5.51 -1.70 -5.76
CA ALA A 96 5.74 -0.27 -5.95
C ALA A 96 4.87 0.58 -5.01
N ALA A 97 3.60 0.22 -4.85
CA ALA A 97 2.68 0.91 -3.95
C ALA A 97 3.12 0.81 -2.48
N GLN A 98 3.56 -0.38 -2.04
CA GLN A 98 4.10 -0.58 -0.69
C GLN A 98 5.41 0.19 -0.49
N GLN A 99 6.33 0.13 -1.46
CA GLN A 99 7.57 0.90 -1.39
C GLN A 99 7.31 2.40 -1.26
N PHE A 100 6.30 2.90 -1.97
CA PHE A 100 5.90 4.30 -1.90
C PHE A 100 5.26 4.64 -0.55
N ALA A 101 4.35 3.79 -0.05
CA ALA A 101 3.71 3.97 1.25
C ALA A 101 4.74 4.00 2.39
N ASP A 102 5.81 3.21 2.26
CA ASP A 102 6.86 3.09 3.27
C ASP A 102 7.87 4.24 3.26
N ARG A 103 7.87 5.10 2.23
CA ARG A 103 8.87 6.17 2.07
C ARG A 103 8.91 7.16 3.23
N SER A 104 7.79 7.33 3.94
CA SER A 104 7.68 8.21 5.10
C SER A 104 7.79 7.48 6.44
N LEU A 105 8.00 6.16 6.45
CA LEU A 105 8.12 5.40 7.69
C LEU A 105 9.43 5.73 8.40
N THR A 106 9.30 6.02 9.69
CA THR A 106 10.40 6.18 10.65
C THR A 106 10.24 5.15 11.78
N ALA A 107 11.26 5.00 12.62
CA ALA A 107 11.21 4.06 13.75
C ALA A 107 10.09 4.39 14.76
N GLU A 108 9.71 5.67 14.84
CA GLU A 108 8.69 6.23 15.73
C GLU A 108 7.31 6.29 15.07
N SER A 109 7.21 5.95 13.79
CA SER A 109 5.94 6.00 13.07
C SER A 109 4.94 5.00 13.68
N PRO A 110 3.66 5.40 13.82
CA PRO A 110 2.61 4.51 14.31
C PRO A 110 2.50 3.25 13.44
N CYS A 111 2.34 2.07 14.04
CA CYS A 111 2.32 0.80 13.32
C CYS A 111 1.31 -0.21 13.86
N VAL A 112 1.00 -1.22 13.05
CA VAL A 112 0.11 -2.33 13.42
C VAL A 112 0.97 -3.54 13.78
N LEU A 113 0.70 -4.18 14.92
CA LEU A 113 1.46 -5.35 15.39
C LEU A 113 1.67 -6.39 14.28
N GLY A 114 2.93 -6.81 14.08
CA GLY A 114 3.33 -7.77 13.06
C GLY A 114 3.48 -7.21 11.64
N ALA A 115 3.14 -5.93 11.41
CA ALA A 115 3.39 -5.28 10.13
C ALA A 115 4.88 -5.27 9.82
N LYS A 116 5.22 -5.42 8.53
CA LYS A 116 6.57 -5.24 8.00
C LYS A 116 6.57 -4.02 7.09
N GLY A 117 7.69 -3.31 7.07
CA GLY A 117 7.87 -2.15 6.21
C GLY A 117 9.34 -1.82 5.97
N ALA A 118 9.63 -1.14 4.87
CA ALA A 118 10.94 -0.55 4.61
C ALA A 118 11.07 0.76 5.40
N VAL A 119 11.73 0.71 6.56
CA VAL A 119 12.00 1.90 7.39
C VAL A 119 13.32 2.50 6.93
N GLY A 120 13.24 3.45 5.99
CA GLY A 120 14.41 3.95 5.27
C GLY A 120 15.03 2.83 4.43
N GLU A 121 16.28 2.46 4.73
CA GLU A 121 16.99 1.37 4.05
C GLU A 121 16.95 0.04 4.83
N ALA A 122 16.28 0.01 5.99
CA ALA A 122 16.25 -1.11 6.92
C ALA A 122 14.89 -1.82 6.93
N ILE A 123 14.88 -3.09 7.35
CA ILE A 123 13.63 -3.84 7.53
C ILE A 123 13.06 -3.48 8.89
N GLY A 124 11.85 -2.93 8.90
CA GLY A 124 11.05 -2.73 10.10
C GLY A 124 10.11 -3.90 10.33
N THR A 125 10.01 -4.36 11.57
CA THR A 125 8.90 -5.18 12.06
C THR A 125 8.22 -4.48 13.22
N CYS A 126 6.91 -4.27 13.12
CA CYS A 126 6.15 -3.66 14.20
C CYS A 126 5.95 -4.66 15.35
N VAL A 127 6.39 -4.30 16.54
CA VAL A 127 6.35 -5.12 17.74
C VAL A 127 5.68 -4.38 18.89
N ALA A 128 5.26 -5.12 19.91
CA ALA A 128 4.76 -4.52 21.14
C ALA A 128 5.88 -3.74 21.85
N SER A 129 5.58 -2.51 22.25
CA SER A 129 6.34 -1.72 23.21
C SER A 129 6.07 -2.26 24.60
N ARG A 130 7.11 -2.81 25.23
CA ARG A 130 7.06 -3.31 26.60
C ARG A 130 7.04 -2.13 27.57
#